data_AF-R7Q7K2-F1
#
_entry.id   AF-R7Q7K2-F1
#
_cell.length_a   1.000
_cell.length_b   1.000
_cell.length_c   1.000
_cell.angle_alpha   90.00
_cell.angle_beta   90.00
_cell.angle_gamma   90.00
#
_symmetry.space_group_name_H-M   'P 1'
#
loop_
_entity.id
_entity.type
_entity.pdbx_description
1 polymer ?
#
loop_
_entity_poly.entity_id
_entity_poly.type
_entity_poly.pdbx_seq_one_letter_code
_entity_poly.pdbx_strand_id
1 'polypeptide(L)'
;MDPTTLHEWLPRVQRNLSRCQADYITAARRLMYMVKAVDLTLESLYTGPALERAVWRYEALWYPLLAAVAQHPSKQHPELHWVHHAFATKVDEIRSKNFSRGGLWLSMEDLVPPLDIAWVWYVHRINPTAYAADLAQYAREGHAPTVVFMRDAAATTLDTAFKFSNGEDAQSKPTRRLWDIVYPFESFMPKYLLSHSYEQELLTKRQHITSYTNEINRAAFRSVLNYDLVHAARLQKAFVYQIVDEHQPENAEIFETTPYLDRAYHRYLQFLLLHDRAPGTFLVPMNDINIMWHMHLAATREYQHDTHVLIGRALEHDSIAVEGMRKKSVDEMEAKIAATADGPTELSEMEDEERADLLDKRRRGVAVRETKVLWEALYGAKPRYDLPDTCYRGEPPGERGGFYEMFEKVNGTTKDISWHETLLRMLLAMMVFAAGCMVLAWSFWRTMRTHGMFLVGLPAGLCVMGLGVYIFLAIPISRPLSSTSRYWLEKSYKQMHNPLPPYLISTSKKSL
;
A
#
# COMPACT_ATOMS: atom_id res chain seq x y z
N MET A 1 -2.18 -26.81 27.90
CA MET A 1 -2.71 -25.69 28.69
C MET A 1 -4.20 -25.63 28.41
N ASP A 2 -5.03 -25.80 29.45
CA ASP A 2 -6.49 -25.72 29.31
C ASP A 2 -6.95 -24.26 29.06
N PRO A 3 -8.21 -24.03 28.64
CA PRO A 3 -8.72 -22.69 28.33
C PRO A 3 -8.62 -21.70 29.50
N THR A 4 -8.75 -22.18 30.74
CA THR A 4 -8.67 -21.38 31.97
C THR A 4 -7.26 -20.86 32.18
N THR A 5 -6.28 -21.75 32.06
CA THR A 5 -4.86 -21.42 32.19
C THR A 5 -4.41 -20.49 31.07
N LEU A 6 -4.99 -20.65 29.86
CA LEU A 6 -4.74 -19.73 28.75
C LEU A 6 -5.27 -18.31 29.03
N HIS A 7 -6.49 -18.21 29.58
CA HIS A 7 -7.12 -16.93 29.91
C HIS A 7 -6.28 -16.13 30.92
N GLU A 8 -5.62 -16.81 31.86
CA GLU A 8 -4.69 -16.18 32.81
C GLU A 8 -3.31 -15.89 32.23
N TRP A 9 -2.86 -16.71 31.27
CA TRP A 9 -1.53 -16.61 30.67
C TRP A 9 -1.42 -15.49 29.63
N LEU A 10 -2.43 -15.35 28.75
CA LEU A 10 -2.38 -14.40 27.64
C LEU A 10 -2.15 -12.94 28.10
N PRO A 11 -2.85 -12.43 29.13
CA PRO A 11 -2.61 -11.07 29.63
C PRO A 11 -1.22 -10.88 30.26
N ARG A 12 -0.61 -11.95 30.80
CA ARG A 12 0.75 -11.90 31.36
C ARG A 12 1.79 -11.82 30.25
N VAL A 13 1.63 -12.63 29.20
CA VAL A 13 2.59 -12.65 28.09
C VAL A 13 2.47 -11.42 27.20
N GLN A 14 1.27 -10.85 27.07
CA GLN A 14 1.08 -9.56 26.40
C GLN A 14 1.95 -8.43 26.98
N ARG A 15 2.32 -8.48 28.27
CA ARG A 15 3.21 -7.49 28.89
C ARG A 15 4.68 -7.63 28.47
N ASN A 16 5.04 -8.77 27.91
CA ASN A 16 6.38 -9.08 27.45
C ASN A 16 6.52 -8.93 25.92
N LEU A 17 5.46 -8.51 25.22
CA LEU A 17 5.54 -8.18 23.80
C LEU A 17 6.30 -6.86 23.62
N SER A 18 6.84 -6.69 22.42
CA SER A 18 7.71 -5.56 22.06
C SER A 18 7.05 -4.19 22.29
N ARG A 19 5.74 -4.11 22.07
CA ARG A 19 4.95 -2.87 22.05
C ARG A 19 3.60 -3.06 22.73
N CYS A 20 2.87 -1.97 22.97
CA CYS A 20 1.53 -2.05 23.53
C CYS A 20 0.49 -2.34 22.44
N GLN A 21 -0.67 -2.89 22.81
CA GLN A 21 -1.75 -3.22 21.87
C GLN A 21 -2.15 -2.05 20.95
N ALA A 22 -2.17 -0.82 21.47
CA ALA A 22 -2.50 0.37 20.71
C ALA A 22 -1.52 0.63 19.54
N ASP A 23 -0.25 0.25 19.69
CA ASP A 23 0.76 0.40 18.65
C ASP A 23 0.50 -0.57 17.48
N TYR A 24 0.15 -1.83 17.76
CA TYR A 24 -0.23 -2.82 16.74
C TYR A 24 -1.48 -2.41 15.98
N ILE A 25 -2.49 -1.86 16.68
CA ILE A 25 -3.71 -1.35 16.05
C ILE A 25 -3.39 -0.15 15.15
N THR A 26 -2.53 0.75 15.60
CA THR A 26 -2.07 1.89 14.80
C THR A 26 -1.30 1.40 13.56
N ALA A 27 -0.43 0.41 13.72
CA ALA A 27 0.29 -0.20 12.61
C ALA A 27 -0.64 -0.93 11.62
N ALA A 28 -1.70 -1.59 12.09
CA ALA A 28 -2.70 -2.23 11.24
C ALA A 28 -3.41 -1.19 10.36
N ARG A 29 -3.77 -0.03 10.91
CA ARG A 29 -4.31 1.09 10.12
C ARG A 29 -3.31 1.61 9.09
N ARG A 30 -2.02 1.69 9.44
CA ARG A 30 -0.97 2.09 8.49
C ARG A 30 -0.81 1.07 7.35
N LEU A 31 -0.92 -0.23 7.63
CA LEU A 31 -0.98 -1.28 6.61
C LEU A 31 -2.18 -1.07 5.68
N MET A 32 -3.39 -0.93 6.23
CA MET A 32 -4.61 -0.71 5.45
C MET A 32 -4.50 0.55 4.58
N TYR A 33 -3.94 1.62 5.12
CA TYR A 33 -3.66 2.85 4.39
C TYR A 33 -2.72 2.65 3.19
N MET A 34 -1.62 1.92 3.38
CA MET A 34 -0.68 1.61 2.31
C MET A 34 -1.32 0.75 1.22
N VAL A 35 -2.07 -0.29 1.62
CA VAL A 35 -2.78 -1.18 0.69
C VAL A 35 -3.81 -0.40 -0.12
N LYS A 36 -4.59 0.50 0.52
CA LYS A 36 -5.48 1.45 -0.17
C LYS A 36 -4.72 2.32 -1.17
N ALA A 37 -3.55 2.82 -0.80
CA ALA A 37 -2.75 3.68 -1.67
C ALA A 37 -2.27 2.95 -2.92
N VAL A 38 -1.82 1.71 -2.76
CA VAL A 38 -1.44 0.80 -3.85
C VAL A 38 -2.63 0.54 -4.77
N ASP A 39 -3.79 0.21 -4.21
CA ASP A 39 -4.98 -0.11 -4.99
C ASP A 39 -5.53 1.09 -5.77
N LEU A 40 -5.40 2.29 -5.22
CA LEU A 40 -5.85 3.53 -5.83
C LEU A 40 -4.86 4.08 -6.89
N THR A 41 -3.68 3.48 -7.06
CA THR A 41 -2.75 3.89 -8.13
C THR A 41 -3.36 3.65 -9.52
N LEU A 42 -3.01 4.52 -10.48
CA LEU A 42 -3.60 4.46 -11.83
C LEU A 42 -3.14 3.22 -12.62
N GLU A 43 -1.91 2.76 -12.39
CA GLU A 43 -1.38 1.50 -12.90
C GLU A 43 -1.33 0.47 -11.77
N SER A 44 -1.82 -0.74 -12.02
CA SER A 44 -1.84 -1.82 -11.02
C SER A 44 -0.43 -2.15 -10.54
N LEU A 45 -0.20 -2.00 -9.24
CA LEU A 45 1.00 -2.49 -8.57
C LEU A 45 0.89 -3.98 -8.17
N TYR A 46 -0.18 -4.68 -8.57
CA TYR A 46 -0.36 -6.10 -8.28
C TYR A 46 0.12 -7.03 -9.41
N THR A 47 0.23 -6.53 -10.63
CA THR A 47 0.64 -7.31 -11.80
C THR A 47 1.06 -6.41 -12.95
N GLY A 48 1.79 -6.96 -13.91
CA GLY A 48 2.15 -6.28 -15.14
C GLY A 48 3.35 -5.34 -15.01
N PRO A 49 3.57 -4.47 -16.00
CA PRO A 49 4.87 -3.82 -16.15
C PRO A 49 5.21 -2.78 -15.08
N ALA A 50 4.20 -2.17 -14.46
CA ALA A 50 4.39 -1.23 -13.36
C ALA A 50 5.01 -1.93 -12.14
N LEU A 51 4.51 -3.13 -11.82
CA LEU A 51 5.05 -3.98 -10.76
C LEU A 51 6.45 -4.49 -11.12
N GLU A 52 6.68 -4.96 -12.34
CA GLU A 52 8.02 -5.40 -12.78
C GLU A 52 9.07 -4.27 -12.62
N ARG A 53 8.69 -3.03 -12.94
CA ARG A 53 9.54 -1.86 -12.72
C ARG A 53 9.74 -1.56 -11.23
N ALA A 54 8.71 -1.72 -10.42
CA ALA A 54 8.80 -1.55 -8.97
C ALA A 54 9.76 -2.58 -8.35
N VAL A 55 9.69 -3.84 -8.77
CA VAL A 55 10.60 -4.92 -8.33
C VAL A 55 12.04 -4.58 -8.71
N TRP A 56 12.28 -4.15 -9.95
CA TRP A 56 13.61 -3.71 -10.35
C TRP A 56 14.10 -2.51 -9.53
N ARG A 57 13.25 -1.50 -9.27
CA ARG A 57 13.62 -0.32 -8.46
C ARG A 57 13.95 -0.71 -7.01
N TYR A 58 13.18 -1.63 -6.45
CA TYR A 58 13.42 -2.18 -5.12
C TYR A 58 14.79 -2.87 -5.04
N GLU A 59 15.08 -3.77 -5.96
CA GLU A 59 16.32 -4.53 -5.94
C GLU A 59 17.54 -3.68 -6.33
N ALA A 60 17.45 -2.95 -7.45
CA ALA A 60 18.59 -2.26 -8.04
C ALA A 60 18.88 -0.89 -7.39
N LEU A 61 17.90 -0.28 -6.70
CA LEU A 61 18.04 1.06 -6.14
C LEU A 61 17.82 1.07 -4.62
N TRP A 62 16.78 0.41 -4.11
CA TRP A 62 16.47 0.49 -2.69
C TRP A 62 17.45 -0.32 -1.83
N TYR A 63 17.72 -1.58 -2.17
CA TYR A 63 18.65 -2.40 -1.40
C TYR A 63 20.08 -1.85 -1.32
N PRO A 64 20.72 -1.41 -2.42
CA PRO A 64 22.02 -0.75 -2.34
C PRO A 64 21.99 0.49 -1.45
N LEU A 65 20.91 1.27 -1.50
CA LEU A 65 20.75 2.46 -0.67
C LEU A 65 20.64 2.09 0.82
N LEU A 66 19.84 1.08 1.16
CA LEU A 66 19.72 0.58 2.52
C LEU A 66 21.06 0.07 3.05
N ALA A 67 21.76 -0.75 2.26
CA ALA A 67 23.07 -1.27 2.60
C ALA A 67 24.11 -0.16 2.77
N ALA A 68 24.06 0.88 1.94
CA ALA A 68 24.93 2.04 2.08
C ALA A 68 24.63 2.78 3.38
N VAL A 69 23.38 3.21 3.61
CA VAL A 69 22.95 4.06 4.75
C VAL A 69 23.22 3.41 6.10
N ALA A 70 23.06 2.10 6.22
CA ALA A 70 23.29 1.41 7.49
C ALA A 70 24.78 1.44 7.94
N GLN A 71 25.73 1.70 7.02
CA GLN A 71 27.15 1.54 7.34
C GLN A 71 27.58 2.73 8.20
N HIS A 72 27.94 2.44 9.45
CA HIS A 72 28.63 3.41 10.29
C HIS A 72 30.12 3.34 9.98
N PRO A 73 30.83 4.47 9.78
CA PRO A 73 32.28 4.48 9.63
C PRO A 73 32.87 4.04 10.96
N SER A 74 33.16 2.76 11.06
CA SER A 74 33.94 2.21 12.16
C SER A 74 35.39 2.64 11.97
N LYS A 75 35.97 3.33 12.96
CA LYS A 75 37.42 3.59 13.01
C LYS A 75 38.26 2.29 13.13
N GLN A 76 37.62 1.14 13.37
CA GLN A 76 38.29 -0.12 13.69
C GLN A 76 38.49 -1.03 12.46
N HIS A 77 37.86 -0.74 11.31
CA HIS A 77 38.03 -1.55 10.10
C HIS A 77 38.22 -0.68 8.85
N PRO A 78 39.42 -0.11 8.65
CA PRO A 78 39.73 0.59 7.41
C PRO A 78 39.65 -0.34 6.19
N GLU A 79 40.05 -1.61 6.33
CA GLU A 79 40.14 -2.62 5.26
C GLU A 79 38.82 -2.97 4.55
N LEU A 80 37.65 -2.55 5.06
CA LEU A 80 36.32 -2.76 4.45
C LEU A 80 36.07 -1.77 3.28
N HIS A 81 37.12 -1.46 2.53
CA HIS A 81 37.08 -0.65 1.33
C HIS A 81 36.43 -1.45 0.20
N TRP A 82 35.16 -1.13 -0.05
CA TRP A 82 34.35 -1.41 -1.23
C TRP A 82 34.96 -2.31 -2.33
N VAL A 83 34.31 -3.46 -2.55
CA VAL A 83 34.33 -4.12 -3.86
C VAL A 83 33.39 -3.33 -4.80
N HIS A 84 33.99 -2.44 -5.58
CA HIS A 84 33.49 -1.83 -6.83
C HIS A 84 31.97 -1.67 -7.04
N HIS A 85 31.37 -0.63 -6.43
CA HIS A 85 30.25 0.07 -7.07
C HIS A 85 30.45 1.58 -6.90
N ALA A 86 30.53 2.33 -8.00
CA ALA A 86 30.67 3.80 -8.05
C ALA A 86 29.65 4.57 -7.18
N PHE A 87 28.58 3.87 -6.80
CA PHE A 87 27.48 4.29 -5.96
C PHE A 87 27.86 4.65 -4.53
N ALA A 88 28.68 3.81 -3.93
CA ALA A 88 29.09 3.91 -2.54
C ALA A 88 29.97 5.13 -2.27
N THR A 89 30.90 5.40 -3.17
CA THR A 89 31.81 6.54 -3.12
C THR A 89 31.03 7.86 -3.13
N LYS A 90 29.94 7.93 -3.90
CA LYS A 90 29.10 9.13 -4.00
C LYS A 90 28.24 9.34 -2.75
N VAL A 91 27.69 8.26 -2.18
CA VAL A 91 26.98 8.31 -0.89
C VAL A 91 27.92 8.72 0.24
N ASP A 92 29.14 8.17 0.28
CA ASP A 92 30.16 8.52 1.28
C ASP A 92 30.70 9.95 1.11
N GLU A 93 30.84 10.44 -0.12
CA GLU A 93 31.17 11.84 -0.39
C GLU A 93 30.08 12.78 0.13
N ILE A 94 28.80 12.45 -0.08
CA ILE A 94 27.67 13.23 0.45
C ILE A 94 27.64 13.19 1.98
N ARG A 95 27.89 12.02 2.58
CA ARG A 95 28.00 11.86 4.04
C ARG A 95 29.09 12.74 4.61
N SER A 96 30.28 12.73 4.01
CA SER A 96 31.40 13.55 4.44
C SER A 96 31.08 15.05 4.34
N LYS A 97 30.43 15.49 3.25
CA LYS A 97 30.00 16.88 3.06
C LYS A 97 28.91 17.31 4.04
N ASN A 98 27.91 16.47 4.31
CA ASN A 98 26.85 16.77 5.26
C ASN A 98 27.36 16.80 6.71
N PHE A 99 28.21 15.85 7.09
CA PHE A 99 28.84 15.80 8.40
C PHE A 99 29.74 17.02 8.65
N SER A 100 30.54 17.42 7.64
CA SER A 100 31.40 18.62 7.73
C SER A 100 30.63 19.94 7.90
N ARG A 101 29.33 19.97 7.57
CA ARG A 101 28.43 21.12 7.72
C ARG A 101 27.55 21.06 8.97
N GLY A 102 27.78 20.09 9.87
CA GLY A 102 26.99 19.89 11.09
C GLY A 102 25.60 19.29 10.85
N GLY A 103 25.36 18.66 9.69
CA GLY A 103 24.13 17.92 9.41
C GLY A 103 24.06 16.59 10.17
N LEU A 104 22.84 16.16 10.54
CA LEU A 104 22.59 14.89 11.24
C LEU A 104 22.95 13.68 10.36
N TRP A 105 23.40 12.59 10.99
CA TRP A 105 23.53 11.29 10.34
C TRP A 105 22.14 10.81 9.88
N LEU A 106 21.98 10.49 8.60
CA LEU A 106 20.76 9.84 8.10
C LEU A 106 20.73 8.41 8.63
N SER A 107 19.78 8.10 9.52
CA SER A 107 19.58 6.74 9.98
C SER A 107 18.62 5.99 9.05
N MET A 108 18.60 4.67 9.16
CA MET A 108 17.68 3.82 8.41
C MET A 108 16.22 4.13 8.75
N GLU A 109 15.94 4.54 9.99
CA GLU A 109 14.59 4.85 10.46
C GLU A 109 14.04 6.17 9.86
N ASP A 110 14.94 7.02 9.37
CA ASP A 110 14.63 8.27 8.66
C ASP A 110 14.32 8.07 7.18
N LEU A 111 14.62 6.87 6.64
CA LEU A 111 14.36 6.58 5.25
C LEU A 111 12.87 6.33 5.02
N VAL A 112 12.32 7.00 4.01
CA VAL A 112 10.93 6.88 3.58
C VAL A 112 10.93 6.48 2.10
N PRO A 113 10.53 5.25 1.73
CA PRO A 113 10.52 4.81 0.34
C PRO A 113 9.39 5.47 -0.48
N PRO A 114 9.50 5.52 -1.81
CA PRO A 114 8.36 5.76 -2.69
C PRO A 114 7.37 4.59 -2.64
N LEU A 115 6.09 4.84 -2.96
CA LEU A 115 5.00 3.87 -2.79
C LEU A 115 5.24 2.53 -3.50
N ASP A 116 5.79 2.55 -4.72
CA ASP A 116 6.07 1.34 -5.49
C ASP A 116 7.11 0.45 -4.82
N ILE A 117 8.18 1.05 -4.31
CA ILE A 117 9.22 0.36 -3.55
C ILE A 117 8.68 -0.10 -2.19
N ALA A 118 7.91 0.75 -1.51
CA ALA A 118 7.29 0.42 -0.22
C ALA A 118 6.39 -0.82 -0.34
N TRP A 119 5.61 -0.89 -1.42
CA TRP A 119 4.75 -2.02 -1.74
C TRP A 119 5.55 -3.32 -1.95
N VAL A 120 6.53 -3.31 -2.85
CA VAL A 120 7.36 -4.50 -3.11
C VAL A 120 8.09 -4.93 -1.85
N TRP A 121 8.62 -3.97 -1.09
CA TRP A 121 9.31 -4.26 0.16
C TRP A 121 8.39 -4.87 1.23
N TYR A 122 7.13 -4.43 1.29
CA TYR A 122 6.11 -5.06 2.12
C TYR A 122 5.84 -6.51 1.66
N VAL A 123 5.59 -6.73 0.37
CA VAL A 123 5.35 -8.06 -0.22
C VAL A 123 6.50 -9.01 0.07
N HIS A 124 7.74 -8.53 0.04
CA HIS A 124 8.90 -9.35 0.38
C HIS A 124 8.92 -9.73 1.87
N ARG A 125 8.68 -8.77 2.77
CA ARG A 125 8.76 -8.98 4.23
C ARG A 125 7.66 -9.85 4.81
N ILE A 126 6.51 -9.95 4.15
CA ILE A 126 5.44 -10.87 4.58
C ILE A 126 5.77 -12.34 4.32
N ASN A 127 6.93 -12.65 3.73
CA ASN A 127 7.56 -13.97 3.80
C ASN A 127 8.93 -13.87 4.50
N PRO A 128 8.99 -13.97 5.84
CA PRO A 128 10.21 -13.74 6.61
C PRO A 128 11.37 -14.67 6.22
N THR A 129 11.07 -15.93 5.85
CA THR A 129 12.06 -16.92 5.47
C THR A 129 12.69 -16.58 4.12
N ALA A 130 11.87 -16.29 3.11
CA ALA A 130 12.35 -15.89 1.80
C ALA A 130 13.10 -14.55 1.87
N TYR A 131 12.57 -13.59 2.63
CA TYR A 131 13.22 -12.30 2.87
C TYR A 131 14.62 -12.46 3.48
N ALA A 132 14.75 -13.26 4.54
CA ALA A 132 16.05 -13.49 5.16
C ALA A 132 17.02 -14.23 4.22
N ALA A 133 16.53 -15.18 3.42
CA ALA A 133 17.34 -15.92 2.46
C ALA A 133 17.88 -15.01 1.34
N ASP A 134 17.02 -14.16 0.78
CA ASP A 134 17.38 -13.21 -0.28
C ASP A 134 18.33 -12.12 0.24
N LEU A 135 18.12 -11.59 1.45
CA LEU A 135 19.09 -10.68 2.09
C LEU A 135 20.46 -11.35 2.28
N ALA A 136 20.48 -12.62 2.69
CA ALA A 136 21.71 -13.36 2.88
C ALA A 136 22.42 -13.64 1.54
N GLN A 137 21.67 -13.91 0.47
CA GLN A 137 22.22 -14.08 -0.86
C GLN A 137 22.81 -12.76 -1.39
N TYR A 138 22.04 -11.68 -1.28
CA TYR A 138 22.48 -10.35 -1.69
C TYR A 138 23.81 -9.96 -1.03
N ALA A 139 23.98 -10.26 0.27
CA ALA A 139 25.24 -10.06 0.97
C ALA A 139 26.37 -11.01 0.50
N ARG A 140 26.08 -12.29 0.21
CA ARG A 140 27.08 -13.26 -0.27
C ARG A 140 27.63 -12.93 -1.65
N GLU A 141 26.83 -12.33 -2.53
CA GLU A 141 27.26 -11.92 -3.86
C GLU A 141 28.13 -10.65 -3.87
N GLY A 142 28.48 -10.13 -2.69
CA GLY A 142 29.40 -9.00 -2.53
C GLY A 142 28.70 -7.63 -2.61
N HIS A 143 27.37 -7.60 -2.65
CA HIS A 143 26.61 -6.35 -2.69
C HIS A 143 26.44 -5.68 -1.30
N ALA A 144 26.84 -6.35 -0.21
CA ALA A 144 26.86 -5.82 1.15
C ALA A 144 28.02 -6.39 1.97
N PRO A 145 28.55 -5.67 2.99
CA PRO A 145 29.76 -6.07 3.71
C PRO A 145 29.60 -7.36 4.53
N THR A 146 28.45 -7.56 5.19
CA THR A 146 28.10 -8.83 5.87
C THR A 146 26.59 -9.06 5.92
N VAL A 147 26.16 -10.32 6.04
CA VAL A 147 24.74 -10.72 6.17
C VAL A 147 24.09 -10.10 7.40
N VAL A 148 24.77 -10.11 8.56
CA VAL A 148 24.24 -9.57 9.83
C VAL A 148 23.87 -8.10 9.66
N PHE A 149 24.80 -7.34 9.07
CA PHE A 149 24.61 -5.94 8.82
C PHE A 149 23.45 -5.67 7.85
N MET A 150 23.34 -6.45 6.76
CA MET A 150 22.24 -6.30 5.80
C MET A 150 20.88 -6.64 6.44
N ARG A 151 20.83 -7.67 7.29
CA ARG A 151 19.62 -8.05 8.02
C ARG A 151 19.17 -6.92 8.94
N ASP A 152 20.10 -6.35 9.72
CA ASP A 152 19.76 -5.30 10.69
C ASP A 152 19.38 -3.99 9.99
N ALA A 153 20.00 -3.70 8.83
CA ALA A 153 19.69 -2.56 7.96
C ALA A 153 18.28 -2.69 7.36
N ALA A 154 17.94 -3.87 6.87
CA ALA A 154 16.69 -4.13 6.18
C ALA A 154 15.55 -4.51 7.15
N ALA A 155 15.82 -4.55 8.46
CA ALA A 155 14.83 -4.81 9.48
C ALA A 155 13.96 -3.56 9.72
N THR A 156 12.66 -3.77 9.87
CA THR A 156 11.68 -2.71 10.10
C THR A 156 10.95 -2.87 11.42
N THR A 157 10.43 -1.75 11.93
CA THR A 157 9.64 -1.68 13.16
C THR A 157 8.16 -1.40 12.85
N LEU A 158 7.27 -1.43 13.85
CA LEU A 158 5.87 -0.97 13.68
C LEU A 158 5.76 0.47 13.15
N ASP A 159 6.80 1.28 13.36
CA ASP A 159 6.87 2.68 12.94
C ASP A 159 7.40 2.87 11.51
N THR A 160 8.27 1.99 11.06
CA THR A 160 8.92 2.10 9.74
C THR A 160 8.32 1.18 8.68
N ALA A 161 7.64 0.10 9.09
CA ALA A 161 7.26 -0.97 8.19
C ALA A 161 6.33 -0.55 7.04
N PHE A 162 5.51 0.47 7.26
CA PHE A 162 4.51 0.96 6.30
C PHE A 162 4.76 2.41 5.91
N LYS A 163 5.97 2.95 6.14
CA LYS A 163 6.32 4.30 5.70
C LYS A 163 6.38 4.34 4.18
N PHE A 164 5.75 5.34 3.57
CA PHE A 164 5.93 5.67 2.17
C PHE A 164 5.61 7.15 1.90
N SER A 165 6.04 7.63 0.74
CA SER A 165 5.84 9.03 0.36
C SER A 165 5.94 9.23 -1.16
N ASN A 166 5.49 10.39 -1.63
CA ASN A 166 5.76 10.88 -2.98
C ASN A 166 6.98 11.81 -3.10
N GLY A 167 7.62 12.17 -1.98
CA GLY A 167 8.80 13.02 -1.91
C GLY A 167 8.53 14.51 -1.69
N GLU A 168 7.28 14.94 -1.50
CA GLU A 168 6.93 16.37 -1.33
C GLU A 168 6.77 16.80 0.12
N ASP A 169 6.61 15.86 1.04
CA ASP A 169 6.41 16.12 2.45
C ASP A 169 7.70 16.29 3.25
N ALA A 170 7.58 16.73 4.50
CA ALA A 170 8.72 17.03 5.34
C ALA A 170 9.54 15.80 5.80
N GLN A 171 8.90 14.65 6.00
CA GLN A 171 9.57 13.44 6.51
C GLN A 171 10.36 12.72 5.41
N SER A 172 9.92 12.82 4.15
CA SER A 172 10.61 12.21 3.01
C SER A 172 11.70 13.09 2.42
N LYS A 173 11.73 14.40 2.72
CA LYS A 173 12.76 15.35 2.25
C LYS A 173 14.19 14.82 2.38
N PRO A 174 14.63 14.23 3.51
CA PRO A 174 15.97 13.67 3.62
C PRO A 174 16.22 12.56 2.60
N THR A 175 15.28 11.61 2.49
CA THR A 175 15.36 10.50 1.53
C THR A 175 15.30 11.00 0.09
N ARG A 176 14.41 11.94 -0.23
CA ARG A 176 14.25 12.53 -1.56
C ARG A 176 15.51 13.26 -2.02
N ARG A 177 16.12 14.07 -1.14
CA ARG A 177 17.40 14.74 -1.43
C ARG A 177 18.51 13.73 -1.72
N LEU A 178 18.61 12.69 -0.90
CA LEU A 178 19.57 11.62 -1.13
C LEU A 178 19.30 10.95 -2.48
N TRP A 179 18.05 10.59 -2.74
CA TRP A 179 17.61 10.00 -4.00
C TRP A 179 17.95 10.85 -5.22
N ASP A 180 17.73 12.17 -5.18
CA ASP A 180 18.03 13.06 -6.32
C ASP A 180 19.54 13.18 -6.61
N ILE A 181 20.39 13.01 -5.61
CA ILE A 181 21.84 13.03 -5.81
C ILE A 181 22.34 11.69 -6.34
N VAL A 182 21.79 10.63 -5.78
CA VAL A 182 22.23 9.25 -5.95
C VAL A 182 21.65 8.65 -7.23
N TYR A 183 20.41 9.01 -7.57
CA TYR A 183 19.65 8.60 -8.75
C TYR A 183 19.10 9.82 -9.53
N PRO A 184 19.96 10.70 -10.08
CA PRO A 184 19.53 12.01 -10.61
C PRO A 184 18.56 11.98 -11.78
N PHE A 185 18.45 10.86 -12.51
CA PHE A 185 17.48 10.73 -13.60
C PHE A 185 16.38 9.68 -13.29
N GLU A 186 16.32 9.14 -12.08
CA GLU A 186 15.17 8.35 -11.63
C GLU A 186 14.32 9.24 -10.72
N SER A 187 13.09 9.51 -11.12
CA SER A 187 12.14 10.19 -10.25
C SER A 187 11.90 9.36 -8.99
N PHE A 188 11.90 10.01 -7.81
CA PHE A 188 11.57 9.33 -6.55
C PHE A 188 10.19 8.69 -6.62
N MET A 189 9.16 9.43 -7.05
CA MET A 189 7.87 8.85 -7.43
C MET A 189 7.77 8.81 -8.97
N PRO A 190 7.70 7.63 -9.60
CA PRO A 190 7.65 7.53 -11.04
C PRO A 190 6.30 7.98 -11.61
N LYS A 191 6.33 8.63 -12.78
CA LYS A 191 5.16 9.24 -13.43
C LYS A 191 4.15 8.24 -14.00
N TYR A 192 4.55 6.99 -14.24
CA TYR A 192 3.63 5.94 -14.71
C TYR A 192 2.58 5.57 -13.65
N LEU A 193 2.91 5.71 -12.36
CA LEU A 193 1.92 5.59 -11.29
C LEU A 193 0.88 6.72 -11.33
N LEU A 194 1.15 7.78 -12.10
CA LEU A 194 0.49 9.09 -12.04
C LEU A 194 -0.15 9.53 -13.38
N SER A 195 0.02 8.79 -14.50
CA SER A 195 -0.52 9.21 -15.81
C SER A 195 -0.72 8.06 -16.81
N HIS A 196 -1.66 8.24 -17.76
CA HIS A 196 -2.17 7.24 -18.70
C HIS A 196 -1.27 6.85 -19.89
N SER A 197 -0.03 7.30 -20.02
CA SER A 197 0.76 7.07 -21.24
C SER A 197 1.96 6.15 -21.03
N TYR A 198 1.68 4.92 -20.58
CA TYR A 198 2.68 3.85 -20.52
C TYR A 198 3.42 3.69 -21.85
N GLU A 199 2.72 3.79 -22.98
CA GLU A 199 3.26 3.54 -24.33
C GLU A 199 4.18 4.66 -24.86
N GLN A 200 3.83 5.94 -24.64
CA GLN A 200 4.69 7.08 -24.99
C GLN A 200 5.89 7.19 -24.05
N GLU A 201 5.71 6.89 -22.77
CA GLU A 201 6.85 6.74 -21.86
C GLU A 201 7.69 5.52 -22.21
N LEU A 202 7.16 4.41 -22.71
CA LEU A 202 7.94 3.24 -23.12
C LEU A 202 8.88 3.55 -24.28
N LEU A 203 8.41 4.34 -25.25
CA LEU A 203 9.22 4.78 -26.39
C LEU A 203 10.32 5.75 -25.94
N THR A 204 9.96 6.74 -25.12
CA THR A 204 10.91 7.70 -24.54
C THR A 204 11.90 6.99 -23.59
N LYS A 205 11.43 5.99 -22.84
CA LYS A 205 12.24 5.12 -21.97
C LYS A 205 13.11 4.19 -22.78
N ARG A 206 12.68 3.58 -23.90
CA ARG A 206 13.57 2.79 -24.77
C ARG A 206 14.74 3.64 -25.25
N GLN A 207 14.53 4.93 -25.47
CA GLN A 207 15.59 5.88 -25.86
C GLN A 207 16.46 6.31 -24.66
N HIS A 208 15.88 6.60 -23.49
CA HIS A 208 16.60 7.07 -22.29
C HIS A 208 17.25 5.96 -21.44
N ILE A 209 16.69 4.75 -21.43
CA ILE A 209 17.28 3.55 -20.79
C ILE A 209 18.65 3.28 -21.39
N THR A 210 18.83 3.51 -22.70
CA THR A 210 20.12 3.43 -23.39
C THR A 210 21.22 4.27 -22.73
N SER A 211 20.90 5.35 -22.01
CA SER A 211 21.90 6.20 -21.34
C SER A 211 22.28 5.72 -19.93
N TYR A 212 21.38 5.04 -19.21
CA TYR A 212 21.69 4.39 -17.93
C TYR A 212 22.40 3.04 -18.10
N THR A 213 22.09 2.34 -19.19
CA THR A 213 22.59 0.98 -19.46
C THR A 213 24.01 0.91 -19.97
N ASN A 214 24.70 2.04 -20.20
CA ASN A 214 26.14 1.99 -20.45
C ASN A 214 26.95 1.65 -19.18
N GLU A 215 26.37 1.75 -17.97
CA GLU A 215 27.03 1.27 -16.73
C GLU A 215 26.33 0.08 -16.06
N ILE A 216 24.99 -0.04 -16.14
CA ILE A 216 24.26 -1.22 -15.63
C ILE A 216 23.38 -1.79 -16.75
N ASN A 217 23.98 -2.66 -17.55
CA ASN A 217 23.33 -3.35 -18.67
C ASN A 217 22.04 -4.05 -18.20
N ARG A 218 20.86 -3.66 -18.71
CA ARG A 218 19.61 -4.42 -18.50
C ARG A 218 19.63 -5.79 -19.17
N ALA A 219 20.51 -5.99 -20.16
CA ALA A 219 20.83 -7.30 -20.72
C ALA A 219 21.70 -8.17 -19.76
N ALA A 220 22.26 -7.57 -18.69
CA ALA A 220 23.07 -8.23 -17.67
C ALA A 220 22.48 -8.14 -16.25
N PHE A 221 21.41 -7.35 -16.03
CA PHE A 221 20.70 -7.33 -14.75
C PHE A 221 20.03 -8.67 -14.55
N ARG A 222 20.64 -9.49 -13.70
CA ARG A 222 20.10 -10.74 -13.24
C ARG A 222 19.66 -10.52 -11.81
N SER A 223 18.37 -10.73 -11.54
CA SER A 223 17.86 -10.64 -10.18
C SER A 223 18.61 -11.64 -9.30
N VAL A 224 19.04 -11.16 -8.14
CA VAL A 224 19.66 -11.91 -7.05
C VAL A 224 18.59 -12.46 -6.10
N LEU A 225 17.37 -11.91 -6.19
CA LEU A 225 16.23 -12.34 -5.39
C LEU A 225 15.66 -13.65 -5.96
N ASN A 226 15.50 -14.67 -5.11
CA ASN A 226 14.88 -15.91 -5.53
C ASN A 226 13.36 -15.88 -5.34
N TYR A 227 12.86 -15.05 -4.42
CA TYR A 227 11.44 -15.02 -4.15
C TYR A 227 10.67 -14.38 -5.31
N ASP A 228 9.62 -15.06 -5.79
CA ASP A 228 8.78 -14.55 -6.87
C ASP A 228 7.85 -13.43 -6.34
N LEU A 229 8.40 -12.22 -6.28
CA LEU A 229 7.71 -11.02 -5.83
C LEU A 229 6.51 -10.66 -6.71
N VAL A 230 6.52 -11.06 -7.99
CA VAL A 230 5.41 -10.78 -8.92
C VAL A 230 4.22 -11.67 -8.58
N HIS A 231 4.45 -12.97 -8.41
CA HIS A 231 3.42 -13.91 -7.96
C HIS A 231 2.91 -13.56 -6.56
N ALA A 232 3.81 -13.24 -5.63
CA ALA A 232 3.44 -12.84 -4.27
C ALA A 232 2.55 -11.59 -4.25
N ALA A 233 2.86 -10.56 -5.04
CA ALA A 233 2.04 -9.35 -5.13
C ALA A 233 0.64 -9.64 -5.71
N ARG A 234 0.53 -10.56 -6.68
CA ARG A 234 -0.77 -11.00 -7.21
C ARG A 234 -1.64 -11.65 -6.14
N LEU A 235 -1.06 -12.49 -5.27
CA LEU A 235 -1.80 -13.08 -4.15
C LEU A 235 -2.29 -12.01 -3.15
N GLN A 236 -1.52 -10.93 -2.97
CA GLN A 236 -1.97 -9.82 -2.12
C GLN A 236 -3.19 -9.10 -2.68
N LYS A 237 -3.31 -8.98 -4.02
CA LYS A 237 -4.52 -8.41 -4.65
C LYS A 237 -5.80 -9.13 -4.18
N ALA A 238 -5.76 -10.47 -4.18
CA ALA A 238 -6.89 -11.27 -3.72
C ALA A 238 -7.24 -10.96 -2.26
N PHE A 239 -6.25 -10.78 -1.39
CA PHE A 239 -6.44 -10.36 0.00
C PHE A 239 -7.06 -8.97 0.13
N VAL A 240 -6.62 -7.98 -0.67
CA VAL A 240 -7.20 -6.62 -0.64
C VAL A 240 -8.69 -6.66 -0.96
N TYR A 241 -9.09 -7.46 -1.94
CA TYR A 241 -10.51 -7.65 -2.24
C TYR A 241 -11.30 -8.20 -1.04
N GLN A 242 -10.69 -8.98 -0.14
CA GLN A 242 -11.39 -9.55 1.02
C GLN A 242 -11.78 -8.51 2.07
N ILE A 243 -11.18 -7.32 2.04
CA ILE A 243 -11.40 -6.24 3.01
C ILE A 243 -12.07 -5.00 2.40
N VAL A 244 -12.44 -5.02 1.11
CA VAL A 244 -13.17 -3.93 0.42
C VAL A 244 -14.52 -4.39 -0.09
N ASP A 245 -15.63 -3.84 0.41
CA ASP A 245 -16.96 -4.15 -0.13
C ASP A 245 -17.38 -3.17 -1.22
N GLU A 246 -17.47 -3.66 -2.45
CA GLU A 246 -17.93 -2.88 -3.59
C GLU A 246 -19.44 -2.60 -3.59
N HIS A 247 -20.22 -3.42 -2.90
CA HIS A 247 -21.68 -3.31 -2.81
C HIS A 247 -22.09 -2.49 -1.58
N GLN A 248 -21.24 -2.48 -0.54
CA GLN A 248 -21.45 -1.74 0.72
C GLN A 248 -20.19 -0.97 1.12
N PRO A 249 -19.80 0.07 0.36
CA PRO A 249 -18.58 0.83 0.58
C PRO A 249 -18.42 1.36 2.02
N GLU A 250 -19.51 1.75 2.66
CA GLU A 250 -19.54 2.19 4.06
C GLU A 250 -18.98 1.15 5.04
N ASN A 251 -18.99 -0.14 4.69
CA ASN A 251 -18.48 -1.22 5.53
C ASN A 251 -16.96 -1.38 5.46
N ALA A 252 -16.27 -0.81 4.46
CA ALA A 252 -14.82 -0.89 4.38
C ALA A 252 -14.12 -0.19 5.57
N GLU A 253 -14.77 0.79 6.17
CA GLU A 253 -14.27 1.46 7.38
C GLU A 253 -14.33 0.57 8.62
N ILE A 254 -15.19 -0.46 8.64
CA ILE A 254 -15.34 -1.38 9.78
C ILE A 254 -14.00 -2.02 10.14
N PHE A 255 -13.22 -2.42 9.13
CA PHE A 255 -11.92 -3.07 9.28
C PHE A 255 -10.86 -2.16 9.94
N GLU A 256 -11.09 -0.85 10.04
CA GLU A 256 -10.18 0.12 10.66
C GLU A 256 -10.67 0.63 12.02
N THR A 257 -11.90 0.28 12.40
CA THR A 257 -12.48 0.67 13.69
C THR A 257 -11.72 0.03 14.85
N THR A 258 -11.59 0.76 15.96
CA THR A 258 -10.93 0.26 17.17
C THR A 258 -11.58 -1.05 17.68
N PRO A 259 -12.92 -1.18 17.79
CA PRO A 259 -13.53 -2.43 18.26
C PRO A 259 -13.22 -3.65 17.40
N TYR A 260 -13.14 -3.47 16.07
CA TYR A 260 -12.77 -4.55 15.15
C TYR A 260 -11.31 -4.96 15.35
N LEU A 261 -10.39 -3.99 15.33
CA LEU A 261 -8.96 -4.24 15.44
C LEU A 261 -8.53 -4.73 16.83
N ASP A 262 -9.20 -4.31 17.90
CA ASP A 262 -8.99 -4.86 19.25
C ASP A 262 -9.31 -6.37 19.28
N ARG A 263 -10.47 -6.75 18.73
CA ARG A 263 -10.88 -8.16 18.67
C ARG A 263 -9.96 -8.95 17.75
N ALA A 264 -9.58 -8.38 16.61
CA ALA A 264 -8.63 -8.96 15.66
C ALA A 264 -7.28 -9.24 16.32
N TYR A 265 -6.76 -8.30 17.12
CA TYR A 265 -5.50 -8.46 17.86
C TYR A 265 -5.55 -9.64 18.83
N HIS A 266 -6.62 -9.76 19.64
CA HIS A 266 -6.75 -10.89 20.56
C HIS A 266 -6.87 -12.23 19.83
N ARG A 267 -7.66 -12.28 18.76
CA ARG A 267 -7.81 -13.48 17.92
C ARG A 267 -6.51 -13.83 17.20
N TYR A 268 -5.71 -12.85 16.80
CA TYR A 268 -4.40 -13.07 16.22
C TYR A 268 -3.43 -13.73 17.21
N LEU A 269 -3.38 -13.27 18.46
CA LEU A 269 -2.55 -13.92 19.48
C LEU A 269 -3.00 -15.37 19.75
N GLN A 270 -4.31 -15.60 19.79
CA GLN A 270 -4.87 -16.96 19.87
C GLN A 270 -4.47 -17.80 18.64
N PHE A 271 -4.45 -17.20 17.45
CA PHE A 271 -4.02 -17.90 16.24
C PHE A 271 -2.54 -18.32 16.30
N LEU A 272 -1.65 -17.46 16.79
CA LEU A 272 -0.23 -17.82 16.99
C LEU A 272 -0.07 -19.01 17.94
N LEU A 273 -0.83 -19.04 19.03
CA LEU A 273 -0.79 -20.16 19.99
C LEU A 273 -1.40 -21.44 19.43
N LEU A 274 -2.36 -21.33 18.51
CA LEU A 274 -2.93 -22.49 17.84
C LEU A 274 -1.85 -23.21 17.00
N HIS A 275 -0.94 -22.47 16.37
CA HIS A 275 0.21 -23.03 15.65
C HIS A 275 1.20 -23.78 16.55
N ASP A 276 1.33 -23.41 17.83
CA ASP A 276 2.15 -24.14 18.81
C ASP A 276 1.49 -25.48 19.18
N ARG A 277 0.16 -25.52 19.26
CA ARG A 277 -0.60 -26.72 19.66
C ARG A 277 -0.92 -27.69 18.53
N ALA A 278 -0.86 -27.22 17.29
CA ALA A 278 -1.03 -28.03 16.11
C ALA A 278 0.17 -27.85 15.16
N PRO A 279 1.38 -28.31 15.57
CA PRO A 279 2.55 -28.17 14.72
C PRO A 279 2.38 -29.00 13.44
N GLY A 280 2.77 -28.42 12.30
CA GLY A 280 2.69 -29.07 11.00
C GLY A 280 1.28 -29.13 10.40
N THR A 281 0.25 -28.59 11.06
CA THR A 281 -1.07 -28.46 10.45
C THR A 281 -1.16 -27.18 9.62
N PHE A 282 -1.93 -27.27 8.54
CA PHE A 282 -2.19 -26.15 7.67
C PHE A 282 -3.35 -25.31 8.24
N LEU A 283 -3.01 -24.28 9.03
CA LEU A 283 -3.99 -23.36 9.62
C LEU A 283 -4.28 -22.19 8.68
N VAL A 284 -5.56 -21.86 8.51
CA VAL A 284 -6.02 -20.76 7.66
C VAL A 284 -6.61 -19.66 8.52
N PRO A 285 -5.97 -18.48 8.63
CA PRO A 285 -6.46 -17.35 9.42
C PRO A 285 -7.80 -16.84 8.86
N MET A 286 -8.66 -16.25 9.69
CA MET A 286 -9.78 -15.43 9.19
C MET A 286 -9.26 -14.03 8.78
N ASN A 287 -10.08 -13.22 8.10
CA ASN A 287 -9.67 -11.90 7.59
C ASN A 287 -9.07 -10.99 8.68
N ASP A 288 -9.72 -10.93 9.84
CA ASP A 288 -9.29 -10.11 10.97
C ASP A 288 -7.90 -10.53 11.50
N ILE A 289 -7.71 -11.84 11.68
CA ILE A 289 -6.44 -12.45 12.06
C ILE A 289 -5.38 -12.16 10.99
N ASN A 290 -5.74 -12.29 9.71
CA ASN A 290 -4.80 -12.15 8.61
C ASN A 290 -4.29 -10.70 8.46
N ILE A 291 -5.15 -9.69 8.68
CA ILE A 291 -4.75 -8.27 8.74
C ILE A 291 -3.67 -8.08 9.80
N MET A 292 -3.90 -8.56 11.02
CA MET A 292 -2.95 -8.42 12.12
C MET A 292 -1.66 -9.20 11.87
N TRP A 293 -1.75 -10.39 11.26
CA TRP A 293 -0.59 -11.21 10.95
C TRP A 293 0.28 -10.59 9.87
N HIS A 294 -0.28 -10.16 8.74
CA HIS A 294 0.45 -9.47 7.67
C HIS A 294 1.12 -8.18 8.20
N MET A 295 0.41 -7.44 9.05
CA MET A 295 0.97 -6.27 9.70
C MET A 295 2.20 -6.63 10.54
N HIS A 296 2.06 -7.64 11.39
CA HIS A 296 3.14 -8.06 12.28
C HIS A 296 4.33 -8.61 11.48
N LEU A 297 4.11 -9.48 10.50
CA LEU A 297 5.14 -10.02 9.59
C LEU A 297 5.99 -8.92 8.96
N ALA A 298 5.35 -7.86 8.47
CA ALA A 298 6.04 -6.73 7.86
C ALA A 298 6.86 -5.91 8.87
N ALA A 299 6.54 -5.93 10.16
CA ALA A 299 7.34 -5.36 11.24
C ALA A 299 8.34 -6.40 11.76
N THR A 300 9.35 -6.70 10.95
CA THR A 300 10.25 -7.85 11.13
C THR A 300 10.91 -7.94 12.51
N ARG A 301 11.23 -6.80 13.16
CA ARG A 301 11.84 -6.79 14.50
C ARG A 301 10.88 -7.27 15.57
N GLU A 302 9.71 -6.65 15.64
CA GLU A 302 8.66 -7.02 16.59
C GLU A 302 8.17 -8.45 16.30
N TYR A 303 7.98 -8.83 15.02
CA TYR A 303 7.59 -10.18 14.65
C TYR A 303 8.52 -11.24 15.23
N GLN A 304 9.82 -11.07 15.01
CA GLN A 304 10.82 -12.03 15.48
C GLN A 304 10.85 -12.12 17.01
N HIS A 305 10.79 -10.97 17.70
CA HIS A 305 10.81 -10.93 19.15
C HIS A 305 9.54 -11.55 19.75
N ASP A 306 8.38 -11.08 19.31
CA ASP A 306 7.09 -11.42 19.89
C ASP A 306 6.71 -12.87 19.65
N THR A 307 6.97 -13.40 18.45
CA THR A 307 6.74 -14.83 18.16
C THR A 307 7.68 -15.72 18.97
N HIS A 308 8.93 -15.30 19.19
CA HIS A 308 9.83 -16.01 20.09
C HIS A 308 9.34 -15.96 21.55
N VAL A 309 8.81 -14.84 22.02
CA VAL A 309 8.21 -14.72 23.36
C VAL A 309 6.96 -15.59 23.51
N LEU A 310 6.09 -15.63 22.49
CA LEU A 310 4.80 -16.32 22.56
C LEU A 310 4.92 -17.84 22.37
N ILE A 311 5.72 -18.28 21.39
CA ILE A 311 5.75 -19.67 20.91
C ILE A 311 7.19 -20.19 20.65
N GLY A 312 8.21 -19.45 21.05
CA GLY A 312 9.62 -19.87 20.96
C GLY A 312 10.24 -19.84 19.56
N ARG A 313 9.49 -19.46 18.52
CA ARG A 313 9.98 -19.42 17.13
C ARG A 313 9.16 -18.46 16.27
N ALA A 314 9.75 -17.95 15.19
CA ALA A 314 8.99 -17.29 14.14
C ALA A 314 8.14 -18.31 13.37
N LEU A 315 6.92 -17.93 12.99
CA LEU A 315 6.11 -18.73 12.07
C LEU A 315 6.50 -18.38 10.63
N GLU A 316 6.51 -19.41 9.80
CA GLU A 316 6.68 -19.24 8.37
C GLU A 316 5.35 -18.76 7.76
N HIS A 317 5.46 -17.90 6.76
CA HIS A 317 4.32 -17.39 6.02
C HIS A 317 4.70 -17.32 4.54
N ASP A 318 4.57 -18.44 3.84
CA ASP A 318 4.80 -18.52 2.40
C ASP A 318 3.46 -18.68 1.67
N SER A 319 2.88 -17.54 1.26
CA SER A 319 1.60 -17.53 0.56
C SER A 319 1.62 -18.33 -0.76
N ILE A 320 2.77 -18.43 -1.44
CA ILE A 320 2.89 -19.16 -2.70
C ILE A 320 2.87 -20.67 -2.43
N ALA A 321 3.68 -21.12 -1.49
CA ALA A 321 3.70 -22.53 -1.09
C ALA A 321 2.35 -22.96 -0.52
N VAL A 322 1.73 -22.11 0.30
CA VAL A 322 0.39 -22.33 0.86
C VAL A 322 -0.65 -22.51 -0.24
N GLU A 323 -0.67 -21.64 -1.24
CA GLU A 323 -1.62 -21.74 -2.34
C GLU A 323 -1.39 -23.00 -3.18
N GLY A 324 -0.13 -23.36 -3.42
CA GLY A 324 0.24 -24.62 -4.06
C GLY A 324 -0.24 -25.87 -3.29
N MET A 325 -0.09 -25.87 -1.97
CA MET A 325 -0.55 -26.96 -1.10
C MET A 325 -2.08 -27.06 -1.10
N ARG A 326 -2.80 -25.94 -1.00
CA ARG A 326 -4.27 -25.90 -1.10
C ARG A 326 -4.75 -26.48 -2.43
N LYS A 327 -4.09 -26.09 -3.53
CA LYS A 327 -4.41 -26.59 -4.86
C LYS A 327 -4.30 -28.12 -4.90
N LYS A 328 -3.16 -28.65 -4.47
CA LYS A 328 -2.89 -30.09 -4.44
C LYS A 328 -3.90 -30.87 -3.59
N SER A 329 -4.22 -30.40 -2.39
CA SER A 329 -5.16 -31.09 -1.47
C SER A 329 -6.57 -31.23 -2.06
N VAL A 330 -7.06 -30.20 -2.77
CA VAL A 330 -8.36 -30.30 -3.45
C VAL A 330 -8.30 -31.20 -4.66
N ASP A 331 -7.25 -31.10 -5.47
CA ASP A 331 -7.10 -31.96 -6.64
C ASP A 331 -7.08 -33.46 -6.22
N GLU A 332 -6.43 -33.78 -5.10
CA GLU A 332 -6.46 -35.13 -4.48
C GLU A 332 -7.86 -35.53 -3.95
N MET A 333 -8.61 -34.59 -3.38
CA MET A 333 -9.98 -34.81 -2.92
C MET A 333 -10.92 -35.13 -4.09
N GLU A 334 -10.84 -34.35 -5.16
CA GLU A 334 -11.66 -34.56 -6.36
C GLU A 334 -11.30 -35.85 -7.09
N ALA A 335 -10.01 -36.20 -7.14
CA ALA A 335 -9.58 -37.49 -7.68
C ALA A 335 -10.18 -38.67 -6.89
N LYS A 336 -10.27 -38.57 -5.56
CA LYS A 336 -10.93 -39.59 -4.72
C LYS A 336 -12.42 -39.67 -4.99
N ILE A 337 -13.11 -38.53 -5.08
CA ILE A 337 -14.54 -38.46 -5.40
C ILE A 337 -14.79 -39.13 -6.76
N ALA A 338 -14.02 -38.78 -7.78
CA ALA A 338 -14.12 -39.36 -9.12
C ALA A 338 -13.84 -40.86 -9.13
N ALA A 339 -12.88 -41.35 -8.34
CA ALA A 339 -12.59 -42.78 -8.24
C ALA A 339 -13.71 -43.60 -7.57
N THR A 340 -14.55 -42.95 -6.74
CA THR A 340 -15.67 -43.59 -6.03
C THR A 340 -17.04 -43.34 -6.66
N ALA A 341 -17.11 -42.51 -7.70
CA ALA A 341 -18.36 -42.13 -8.34
C ALA A 341 -18.85 -43.23 -9.28
N ASP A 342 -20.11 -43.63 -9.12
CA ASP A 342 -20.78 -44.60 -9.98
C ASP A 342 -21.49 -43.86 -11.13
N GLY A 343 -20.69 -43.12 -11.94
CA GLY A 343 -21.17 -42.24 -13.02
C GLY A 343 -20.35 -40.96 -13.18
N PRO A 344 -20.75 -40.05 -14.09
CA PRO A 344 -20.15 -38.73 -14.24
C PRO A 344 -20.22 -37.97 -12.89
N THR A 345 -19.12 -37.34 -12.49
CA THR A 345 -19.12 -36.48 -11.30
C THR A 345 -19.78 -35.13 -11.60
N GLU A 346 -20.25 -34.44 -10.56
CA GLU A 346 -20.77 -33.06 -10.64
C GLU A 346 -19.82 -32.16 -11.46
N LEU A 347 -18.51 -32.20 -11.16
CA LEU A 347 -17.52 -31.44 -11.92
C LEU A 347 -17.42 -31.87 -13.39
N SER A 348 -17.64 -33.15 -13.72
CA SER A 348 -17.51 -33.67 -15.08
C SER A 348 -18.59 -33.15 -16.04
N GLU A 349 -19.73 -32.73 -15.50
CA GLU A 349 -20.89 -32.27 -16.27
C GLU A 349 -21.00 -30.74 -16.32
N MET A 350 -20.19 -30.02 -15.53
CA MET A 350 -20.17 -28.55 -15.47
C MET A 350 -19.36 -27.94 -16.62
N GLU A 351 -19.75 -26.73 -17.04
CA GLU A 351 -18.95 -25.89 -17.92
C GLU A 351 -17.63 -25.48 -17.26
N ASP A 352 -16.59 -25.21 -18.05
CA ASP A 352 -15.23 -24.97 -17.54
C ASP A 352 -15.14 -23.79 -16.55
N GLU A 353 -15.91 -22.72 -16.77
CA GLU A 353 -15.95 -21.55 -15.86
C GLU A 353 -16.63 -21.89 -14.53
N GLU A 354 -17.77 -22.58 -14.57
CA GLU A 354 -18.52 -22.98 -13.37
C GLU A 354 -17.72 -24.01 -12.55
N ARG A 355 -17.07 -24.95 -13.23
CA ARG A 355 -16.14 -25.91 -12.64
C ARG A 355 -15.00 -25.18 -11.93
N ALA A 356 -14.40 -24.18 -12.56
CA ALA A 356 -13.28 -23.43 -12.00
C ALA A 356 -13.69 -22.68 -10.72
N ASP A 357 -14.85 -22.00 -10.74
CA ASP A 357 -15.40 -21.29 -9.57
C ASP A 357 -15.74 -22.24 -8.41
N LEU A 358 -16.35 -23.41 -8.70
CA LEU A 358 -16.67 -24.40 -7.67
C LEU A 358 -15.40 -25.00 -7.04
N LEU A 359 -14.40 -25.33 -7.85
CA LEU A 359 -13.11 -25.83 -7.34
C LEU A 359 -12.44 -24.80 -6.43
N ASP A 360 -12.46 -23.52 -6.82
CA ASP A 360 -11.91 -22.45 -6.00
C ASP A 360 -12.66 -22.32 -4.66
N LYS A 361 -14.01 -22.33 -4.68
CA LYS A 361 -14.83 -22.33 -3.46
C LYS A 361 -14.49 -23.51 -2.54
N ARG A 362 -14.29 -24.72 -3.10
CA ARG A 362 -13.89 -25.92 -2.34
C ARG A 362 -12.48 -25.77 -1.73
N ARG A 363 -11.50 -25.23 -2.47
CA ARG A 363 -10.14 -24.94 -1.98
C ARG A 363 -10.16 -24.05 -0.73
N ARG A 364 -11.04 -23.06 -0.69
CA ARG A 364 -11.18 -22.16 0.46
C ARG A 364 -11.92 -22.80 1.65
N GLY A 365 -12.95 -23.61 1.38
CA GLY A 365 -13.80 -24.20 2.43
C GLY A 365 -13.13 -25.27 3.30
N VAL A 366 -12.30 -26.14 2.71
CA VAL A 366 -11.73 -27.32 3.41
C VAL A 366 -10.82 -26.90 4.57
N ALA A 367 -9.86 -26.01 4.30
CA ALA A 367 -8.84 -25.66 5.28
C ALA A 367 -9.37 -24.76 6.42
N VAL A 368 -10.43 -24.00 6.18
CA VAL A 368 -11.13 -23.22 7.22
C VAL A 368 -11.82 -24.15 8.22
N ARG A 369 -12.42 -25.25 7.76
CA ARG A 369 -13.12 -26.20 8.63
C ARG A 369 -12.18 -26.89 9.61
N GLU A 370 -11.00 -27.33 9.16
CA GLU A 370 -10.01 -27.96 10.02
C GLU A 370 -9.49 -26.99 11.09
N THR A 371 -9.14 -25.78 10.67
CA THR A 371 -8.69 -24.71 11.58
C THR A 371 -9.76 -24.39 12.62
N LYS A 372 -11.04 -24.33 12.21
CA LYS A 372 -12.17 -24.10 13.11
C LYS A 372 -12.31 -25.19 14.16
N VAL A 373 -12.21 -26.46 13.78
CA VAL A 373 -12.31 -27.58 14.74
C VAL A 373 -11.20 -27.50 15.78
N LEU A 374 -9.96 -27.23 15.35
CA LEU A 374 -8.83 -27.07 16.27
C LEU A 374 -8.99 -25.85 17.17
N TRP A 375 -9.47 -24.74 16.62
CA TRP A 375 -9.76 -23.52 17.36
C TRP A 375 -10.84 -23.75 18.44
N GLU A 376 -11.97 -24.34 18.08
CA GLU A 376 -13.08 -24.60 19.00
C GLU A 376 -12.71 -25.65 20.06
N ALA A 377 -11.86 -26.63 19.71
CA ALA A 377 -11.31 -27.56 20.68
C ALA A 377 -10.41 -26.88 21.72
N LEU A 378 -9.66 -25.84 21.32
CA LEU A 378 -8.71 -25.15 22.20
C LEU A 378 -9.33 -23.99 22.99
N TYR A 379 -10.25 -23.23 22.38
CA TYR A 379 -10.79 -21.99 22.94
C TYR A 379 -12.29 -22.06 23.27
N GLY A 380 -12.96 -23.16 22.89
CA GLY A 380 -14.40 -23.31 23.02
C GLY A 380 -15.19 -22.71 21.85
N ALA A 381 -16.50 -22.93 21.86
CA ALA A 381 -17.39 -22.55 20.76
C ALA A 381 -17.79 -21.06 20.73
N LYS A 382 -17.40 -20.25 21.73
CA LYS A 382 -17.74 -18.83 21.83
C LYS A 382 -16.54 -18.01 22.31
N PRO A 383 -16.07 -17.00 21.54
CA PRO A 383 -16.51 -16.65 20.19
C PRO A 383 -16.11 -17.74 19.17
N ARG A 384 -16.97 -17.95 18.16
CA ARG A 384 -16.68 -18.87 17.05
C ARG A 384 -15.46 -18.41 16.27
N TYR A 385 -14.79 -19.37 15.63
CA TYR A 385 -13.68 -19.04 14.74
C TYR A 385 -14.16 -18.21 13.53
N ASP A 386 -15.24 -18.63 12.87
CA ASP A 386 -15.80 -18.04 11.66
C ASP A 386 -16.90 -17.01 11.97
N LEU A 387 -16.51 -15.87 12.55
CA LEU A 387 -17.46 -14.77 12.78
C LEU A 387 -17.90 -14.19 11.42
N PRO A 388 -19.18 -13.82 11.25
CA PRO A 388 -19.70 -13.37 9.94
C PRO A 388 -18.91 -12.23 9.28
N ASP A 389 -18.40 -11.29 10.08
CA ASP A 389 -17.61 -10.12 9.65
C ASP A 389 -16.11 -10.40 9.49
N THR A 390 -15.69 -11.66 9.67
CA THR A 390 -14.30 -12.11 9.56
C THR A 390 -14.08 -13.15 8.47
N CYS A 391 -15.16 -13.68 7.89
CA CYS A 391 -15.09 -14.68 6.83
C CYS A 391 -14.54 -14.10 5.53
N TYR A 392 -13.78 -14.91 4.80
CA TYR A 392 -13.41 -14.61 3.41
C TYR A 392 -14.66 -14.61 2.52
N ARG A 393 -14.73 -13.64 1.62
CA ARG A 393 -15.66 -13.54 0.50
C ARG A 393 -15.15 -14.32 -0.70
N GLY A 394 -16.00 -14.43 -1.73
CA GLY A 394 -15.69 -14.96 -3.07
C GLY A 394 -14.41 -14.39 -3.69
N GLU A 395 -14.01 -14.92 -4.86
CA GLU A 395 -13.03 -14.21 -5.69
C GLU A 395 -13.58 -12.85 -6.14
N PRO A 396 -12.70 -11.86 -6.44
CA PRO A 396 -13.11 -10.60 -7.04
C PRO A 396 -13.85 -10.83 -8.36
N PRO A 397 -14.98 -10.14 -8.63
CA PRO A 397 -15.61 -10.18 -9.93
C PRO A 397 -14.71 -9.47 -10.97
N GLY A 398 -14.02 -10.24 -11.82
CA GLY A 398 -13.25 -9.71 -12.96
C GLY A 398 -11.83 -9.20 -12.62
N GLU A 399 -11.19 -8.53 -13.60
CA GLU A 399 -9.79 -8.07 -13.49
C GLU A 399 -9.62 -6.81 -12.63
N ARG A 400 -10.68 -6.07 -12.33
CA ARG A 400 -10.66 -4.92 -11.44
C ARG A 400 -11.82 -5.05 -10.46
N GLY A 401 -11.48 -4.82 -9.20
CA GLY A 401 -12.32 -4.92 -8.02
C GLY A 401 -11.42 -4.61 -6.82
N GLY A 402 -11.83 -3.68 -5.97
CA GLY A 402 -10.96 -3.04 -4.97
C GLY A 402 -11.40 -1.62 -4.58
N PHE A 403 -10.56 -0.92 -3.81
CA PHE A 403 -10.78 0.46 -3.37
C PHE A 403 -10.94 1.42 -4.55
N TYR A 404 -10.27 1.18 -5.69
CA TYR A 404 -10.42 2.04 -6.87
C TYR A 404 -11.85 2.09 -7.40
N GLU A 405 -12.51 0.94 -7.57
CA GLU A 405 -13.88 0.89 -8.09
C GLU A 405 -14.90 1.40 -7.08
N MET A 406 -14.74 1.03 -5.82
CA MET A 406 -15.50 1.58 -4.69
C MET A 406 -15.40 3.10 -4.67
N PHE A 407 -14.18 3.63 -4.83
CA PHE A 407 -13.93 5.06 -4.86
C PHE A 407 -14.62 5.74 -6.06
N GLU A 408 -14.53 5.16 -7.27
CA GLU A 408 -15.23 5.67 -8.46
C GLU A 408 -16.76 5.62 -8.30
N LYS A 409 -17.32 4.55 -7.72
CA LYS A 409 -18.77 4.43 -7.45
C LYS A 409 -19.25 5.50 -6.46
N VAL A 410 -18.50 5.74 -5.38
CA VAL A 410 -18.88 6.71 -4.34
C VAL A 410 -18.65 8.16 -4.78
N ASN A 411 -17.58 8.43 -5.55
CA ASN A 411 -17.15 9.80 -5.86
C ASN A 411 -17.40 10.23 -7.32
N GLY A 412 -17.95 9.35 -8.15
CA GLY A 412 -18.16 9.57 -9.59
C GLY A 412 -16.88 9.45 -10.41
N THR A 413 -17.02 9.21 -11.71
CA THR A 413 -15.87 9.15 -12.61
C THR A 413 -15.47 10.55 -13.07
N THR A 414 -14.21 10.73 -13.47
CA THR A 414 -13.74 11.95 -14.13
C THR A 414 -14.48 12.25 -15.46
N LYS A 415 -15.24 11.29 -15.99
CA LYS A 415 -16.00 11.41 -17.24
C LYS A 415 -17.40 12.00 -17.10
N ASP A 416 -17.90 12.21 -15.88
CA ASP A 416 -19.32 12.58 -15.67
C ASP A 416 -19.62 14.08 -15.82
N ILE A 417 -18.62 14.92 -16.09
CA ILE A 417 -18.87 16.31 -16.50
C ILE A 417 -18.80 16.37 -18.03
N SER A 418 -19.96 16.24 -18.67
CA SER A 418 -20.11 16.48 -20.11
C SER A 418 -19.51 17.85 -20.48
N TRP A 419 -18.68 17.89 -21.52
CA TRP A 419 -18.10 19.12 -22.05
C TRP A 419 -19.18 20.19 -22.32
N HIS A 420 -20.38 19.75 -22.71
CA HIS A 420 -21.53 20.61 -22.94
C HIS A 420 -22.01 21.31 -21.68
N GLU A 421 -22.04 20.63 -20.53
CA GLU A 421 -22.42 21.28 -19.25
C GLU A 421 -21.39 22.32 -18.82
N THR A 422 -20.09 22.01 -18.99
CA THR A 422 -19.01 22.95 -18.67
C THR A 422 -19.15 24.21 -19.52
N LEU A 423 -19.38 24.05 -20.83
CA LEU A 423 -19.59 25.16 -21.75
C LEU A 423 -20.83 25.99 -21.38
N LEU A 424 -21.93 25.33 -21.00
CA LEU A 424 -23.16 26.01 -20.58
C LEU A 424 -22.94 26.85 -19.32
N ARG A 425 -22.19 26.34 -18.34
CA ARG A 425 -21.82 27.06 -17.11
C ARG A 425 -20.89 28.24 -17.42
N MET A 426 -19.94 28.09 -18.35
CA MET A 426 -19.06 29.19 -18.79
C MET A 426 -19.85 30.31 -19.46
N LEU A 427 -20.79 29.95 -20.35
CA LEU A 427 -21.71 30.90 -20.97
C LEU A 427 -22.56 31.63 -19.93
N LEU A 428 -23.11 30.90 -18.95
CA LEU A 428 -23.89 31.49 -17.86
C LEU A 428 -23.07 32.49 -17.04
N ALA A 429 -21.84 32.13 -16.67
CA ALA A 429 -20.95 33.01 -15.92
C ALA A 429 -20.62 34.30 -16.67
N MET A 430 -20.34 34.19 -17.98
CA MET A 430 -20.11 35.36 -18.84
C MET A 430 -21.34 36.25 -18.96
N MET A 431 -22.54 35.68 -19.07
CA MET A 431 -23.79 36.44 -19.12
C MET A 431 -24.05 37.19 -17.81
N VAL A 432 -23.85 36.55 -16.66
CA VAL A 432 -24.01 37.17 -15.34
C VAL A 432 -23.00 38.31 -15.14
N PHE A 433 -21.75 38.09 -15.54
CA PHE A 433 -20.72 39.12 -15.48
C PHE A 433 -21.06 40.34 -16.37
N ALA A 434 -21.47 40.09 -17.62
CA ALA A 434 -21.88 41.14 -18.55
C ALA A 434 -23.11 41.92 -18.05
N ALA A 435 -24.08 41.24 -17.44
CA ALA A 435 -25.23 41.87 -16.80
C ALA A 435 -24.80 42.80 -15.65
N GLY A 436 -23.84 42.35 -14.81
CA GLY A 436 -23.27 43.18 -13.76
C GLY A 436 -22.57 44.44 -14.30
N CYS A 437 -21.77 44.32 -15.38
CA CYS A 437 -21.14 45.46 -16.05
C CYS A 437 -22.17 46.47 -16.57
N MET A 438 -23.26 45.99 -17.19
CA MET A 438 -24.33 46.86 -17.69
C MET A 438 -25.05 47.59 -16.55
N VAL A 439 -25.37 46.91 -15.45
CA VAL A 439 -25.97 47.52 -14.26
C VAL A 439 -25.05 48.58 -13.65
N LEU A 440 -23.74 48.30 -13.61
CA LEU A 440 -22.75 49.23 -13.07
C LEU A 440 -22.60 50.48 -13.95
N ALA A 441 -22.49 50.31 -15.27
CA ALA A 441 -22.40 51.41 -16.23
C ALA A 441 -23.67 52.27 -16.25
N TRP A 442 -24.85 51.65 -16.22
CA TRP A 442 -26.13 52.36 -16.15
C TRP A 442 -26.30 53.12 -14.83
N SER A 443 -25.93 52.49 -13.72
CA SER A 443 -25.97 53.12 -12.41
C SER A 443 -25.03 54.32 -12.37
N PHE A 444 -23.81 54.18 -12.85
CA PHE A 444 -22.83 55.26 -12.94
C PHE A 444 -23.35 56.45 -13.76
N TRP A 445 -23.86 56.18 -14.98
CA TRP A 445 -24.45 57.21 -15.83
C TRP A 445 -25.64 57.92 -15.15
N ARG A 446 -26.49 57.15 -14.48
CA ARG A 446 -27.65 57.69 -13.76
C ARG A 446 -27.21 58.54 -12.57
N THR A 447 -26.24 58.10 -11.77
CA THR A 447 -25.68 58.85 -10.65
C THR A 447 -25.08 60.18 -11.10
N MET A 448 -24.36 60.20 -12.23
CA MET A 448 -23.83 61.43 -12.83
C MET A 448 -24.93 62.41 -13.25
N ARG A 449 -26.03 61.88 -13.81
CA ARG A 449 -27.16 62.70 -14.28
C ARG A 449 -28.06 63.21 -13.15
N THR A 450 -28.13 62.50 -12.03
CA THR A 450 -28.99 62.84 -10.88
C THR A 450 -28.24 63.44 -9.70
N HIS A 451 -27.00 63.89 -9.89
CA HIS A 451 -26.16 64.50 -8.86
C HIS A 451 -26.07 63.67 -7.57
N GLY A 452 -25.85 62.36 -7.69
CA GLY A 452 -25.55 61.49 -6.55
C GLY A 452 -26.75 60.81 -5.87
N MET A 453 -28.00 61.08 -6.29
CA MET A 453 -29.18 60.47 -5.65
C MET A 453 -29.33 58.94 -5.87
N PHE A 454 -28.49 58.31 -6.69
CA PHE A 454 -28.62 56.90 -7.09
C PHE A 454 -27.36 56.07 -6.82
N LEU A 455 -26.70 56.30 -5.68
CA LEU A 455 -25.45 55.60 -5.28
C LEU A 455 -25.63 54.09 -5.02
N VAL A 456 -26.84 53.63 -4.74
CA VAL A 456 -27.14 52.22 -4.37
C VAL A 456 -26.98 51.24 -5.55
N GLY A 457 -27.03 51.71 -6.79
CA GLY A 457 -26.89 50.85 -7.98
C GLY A 457 -25.45 50.37 -8.24
N LEU A 458 -24.43 51.11 -7.77
CA LEU A 458 -23.03 50.75 -7.96
C LEU A 458 -22.61 49.49 -7.16
N PRO A 459 -22.93 49.37 -5.86
CA PRO A 459 -22.71 48.12 -5.11
C PRO A 459 -23.45 46.93 -5.71
N ALA A 460 -24.68 47.13 -6.19
CA ALA A 460 -25.47 46.05 -6.79
C ALA A 460 -24.83 45.51 -8.08
N GLY A 461 -24.35 46.39 -8.96
CA GLY A 461 -23.61 45.98 -10.17
C GLY A 461 -22.32 45.22 -9.83
N LEU A 462 -21.56 45.69 -8.83
CA LEU A 462 -20.34 45.02 -8.35
C LEU A 462 -20.63 43.63 -7.76
N CYS A 463 -21.70 43.47 -6.98
CA CYS A 463 -22.10 42.17 -6.44
C CYS A 463 -22.47 41.17 -7.54
N VAL A 464 -23.19 41.61 -8.58
CA VAL A 464 -23.57 40.75 -9.72
C VAL A 464 -22.35 40.39 -10.56
N MET A 465 -21.42 41.32 -10.81
CA MET A 465 -20.13 41.01 -11.44
C MET A 465 -19.33 40.00 -10.61
N GLY A 466 -19.26 40.21 -9.29
CA GLY A 466 -18.61 39.30 -8.35
C GLY A 466 -19.23 37.91 -8.38
N LEU A 467 -20.56 37.81 -8.50
CA LEU A 467 -21.26 36.54 -8.67
C LEU A 467 -20.91 35.87 -10.01
N GLY A 468 -20.80 36.62 -11.11
CA GLY A 468 -20.37 36.09 -12.41
C GLY A 468 -18.94 35.54 -12.38
N VAL A 469 -18.01 36.26 -11.75
CA VAL A 469 -16.63 35.80 -11.51
C VAL A 469 -16.61 34.58 -10.59
N TYR A 470 -17.40 34.60 -9.51
CA TYR A 470 -17.52 33.48 -8.59
C TYR A 470 -18.05 32.24 -9.31
N ILE A 471 -19.11 32.36 -10.11
CA ILE A 471 -19.61 31.25 -10.93
C ILE A 471 -18.52 30.76 -11.87
N PHE A 472 -17.81 31.65 -12.58
CA PHE A 472 -16.73 31.27 -13.50
C PHE A 472 -15.57 30.54 -12.80
N LEU A 473 -15.16 31.00 -11.62
CA LEU A 473 -14.12 30.37 -10.79
C LEU A 473 -14.61 29.10 -10.09
N ALA A 474 -15.91 28.98 -9.86
CA ALA A 474 -16.58 27.79 -9.34
C ALA A 474 -16.88 26.75 -10.43
N ILE A 475 -16.79 27.12 -11.72
CA ILE A 475 -16.71 26.13 -12.80
C ILE A 475 -15.42 25.35 -12.55
N PRO A 476 -15.50 24.02 -12.43
CA PRO A 476 -14.30 23.22 -12.33
C PRO A 476 -13.49 23.35 -13.64
N ILE A 477 -12.59 24.34 -13.73
CA ILE A 477 -11.49 24.38 -14.71
C ILE A 477 -10.51 23.24 -14.42
N SER A 478 -10.66 22.55 -13.29
CA SER A 478 -9.98 21.29 -13.05
C SER A 478 -10.28 20.38 -14.24
N ARG A 479 -9.25 20.10 -15.06
CA ARG A 479 -8.96 18.71 -15.40
C ARG A 479 -9.37 17.92 -14.17
N PRO A 480 -10.44 17.12 -14.22
CA PRO A 480 -10.95 16.49 -13.01
C PRO A 480 -9.73 15.82 -12.42
N LEU A 481 -9.35 16.29 -11.22
CA LEU A 481 -8.21 15.75 -10.51
C LEU A 481 -8.39 14.24 -10.58
N SER A 482 -7.34 13.51 -10.96
CA SER A 482 -7.39 12.04 -11.04
C SER A 482 -8.18 11.56 -9.84
N SER A 483 -9.20 10.73 -10.05
CA SER A 483 -10.12 10.20 -9.03
C SER A 483 -9.43 9.97 -7.69
N THR A 484 -8.25 9.38 -7.76
CA THR A 484 -7.19 9.27 -6.76
C THR A 484 -6.94 10.48 -5.84
N SER A 485 -7.40 11.70 -6.12
CA SER A 485 -7.09 12.91 -5.37
C SER A 485 -8.03 13.29 -4.23
N ARG A 486 -9.28 12.83 -4.28
CA ARG A 486 -10.31 13.30 -3.32
C ARG A 486 -10.34 12.47 -2.05
N TYR A 487 -9.95 11.19 -2.11
CA TYR A 487 -9.97 10.26 -0.97
C TYR A 487 -9.12 10.75 0.21
N TRP A 488 -7.99 11.38 -0.07
CA TRP A 488 -6.90 11.58 0.90
C TRP A 488 -6.96 12.91 1.64
N LEU A 489 -8.08 13.60 1.54
CA LEU A 489 -8.30 14.94 2.09
C LEU A 489 -8.99 14.96 3.44
N GLU A 490 -9.48 13.81 3.87
CA GLU A 490 -10.17 13.66 5.13
C GLU A 490 -9.23 13.85 6.32
N LYS A 491 -9.70 14.59 7.33
CA LYS A 491 -8.90 15.04 8.49
C LYS A 491 -8.30 13.88 9.31
N SER A 492 -8.90 12.70 9.26
CA SER A 492 -8.48 11.47 9.93
C SER A 492 -7.11 10.96 9.43
N TYR A 493 -6.82 11.11 8.13
CA TYR A 493 -5.59 10.60 7.52
C TYR A 493 -4.42 11.59 7.55
N LYS A 494 -4.69 12.88 7.83
CA LYS A 494 -3.64 13.92 7.99
C LYS A 494 -2.66 13.66 9.14
N GLN A 495 -3.01 12.76 10.06
CA GLN A 495 -2.19 12.38 11.21
C GLN A 495 -1.32 11.15 10.96
N MET A 496 -1.48 10.45 9.82
CA MET A 496 -0.60 9.32 9.50
C MET A 496 0.72 9.83 8.90
N HIS A 497 1.82 9.18 9.28
CA HIS A 497 3.18 9.41 8.76
C HIS A 497 3.35 9.03 7.28
N ASN A 498 2.32 9.17 6.43
CA ASN A 498 2.31 8.77 5.02
C ASN A 498 1.50 9.79 4.19
N PRO A 499 1.98 11.03 4.00
CA PRO A 499 1.31 11.99 3.16
C PRO A 499 1.48 11.60 1.69
N LEU A 500 0.37 11.47 0.99
CA LEU A 500 0.33 11.32 -0.46
C LEU A 500 0.57 12.67 -1.18
N PRO A 501 0.85 12.66 -2.49
CA PRO A 501 1.08 13.88 -3.24
C PRO A 501 -0.07 14.87 -3.19
N PRO A 502 0.18 16.19 -3.11
CA PRO A 502 -0.83 17.24 -3.27
C PRO A 502 -1.76 17.04 -4.45
N TYR A 503 -1.34 16.53 -5.60
CA TYR A 503 -2.31 16.25 -6.69
C TYR A 503 -3.16 14.98 -6.45
N LEU A 504 -2.76 14.12 -5.50
CA LEU A 504 -3.56 13.07 -4.89
C LEU A 504 -4.25 13.53 -3.58
N ILE A 505 -3.96 14.72 -3.03
CA ILE A 505 -4.53 15.19 -1.75
C ILE A 505 -4.95 16.67 -1.79
N SER A 506 -5.18 17.30 -2.94
CA SER A 506 -5.44 18.76 -3.02
C SER A 506 -6.94 19.03 -3.05
N THR A 507 -7.46 19.58 -1.94
CA THR A 507 -8.82 20.14 -1.84
C THR A 507 -8.89 21.61 -2.20
N SER A 508 -7.79 22.34 -2.33
CA SER A 508 -7.85 23.80 -2.27
C SER A 508 -8.82 24.37 -3.35
N LYS A 509 -9.98 24.99 -3.09
CA LYS A 509 -10.68 25.50 -1.88
C LYS A 509 -9.80 25.95 -0.71
N LYS A 510 -8.75 26.73 -1.00
CA LYS A 510 -8.50 27.90 -0.17
C LYS A 510 -9.24 29.05 -0.84
N SER A 511 -10.17 29.62 -0.09
CA SER A 511 -10.99 30.78 -0.45
C SER A 511 -10.21 31.84 -1.21
N LEU A 512 -10.76 32.27 -2.34
CA LEU A 512 -11.22 33.66 -2.45
C LEU A 512 -12.65 33.61 -3.01
#